data_AF-A0A1B0D5L7-F1
#
_entry.id   AF-A0A1B0D5L7-F1
#
_cell.length_a   1.000
_cell.length_b   1.000
_cell.length_c   1.000
_cell.angle_alpha   90.00
_cell.angle_beta   90.00
_cell.angle_gamma   90.00
#
_symmetry.space_group_name_H-M   'P 1'
#
loop_
_entity.id
_entity.type
_entity.pdbx_description
1 polymer ?
#
loop_
_entity_poly.entity_id
_entity_poly.type
_entity_poly.pdbx_seq_one_letter_code
_entity_poly.pdbx_strand_id
1 'polypeptide(L)'
;MAAHPPRHPTSGPTTGDGGGAGWVTGARGLSWVAVHELLSKHPRPMIKCSTNLGCHMQATVLCQFLDEIDYSLAFKCISEKSATFTDAIDTYYSCIWDVTILEFIINLHAKKNEHTRKLQVISYMSQLELNANNNEEIKREAANNRKMKFLRALAKQYMLQEM
;
A
#
# COMPACT_ATOMS: atom_id res chain seq x y z
N MET A 1 47.28 -46.82 15.21
CA MET A 1 47.18 -46.50 13.77
C MET A 1 47.66 -45.06 13.57
N ALA A 2 48.53 -44.87 12.56
CA ALA A 2 49.34 -43.72 12.13
C ALA A 2 48.53 -42.44 11.78
N ALA A 3 49.01 -41.19 11.57
CA ALA A 3 50.31 -40.50 11.44
C ALA A 3 50.07 -38.95 11.54
N HIS A 4 51.11 -38.14 11.75
CA HIS A 4 51.15 -36.65 11.57
C HIS A 4 51.92 -36.28 10.25
N PRO A 5 52.07 -34.99 9.83
CA PRO A 5 51.17 -33.87 9.47
C PRO A 5 51.48 -33.34 8.01
N PRO A 6 51.01 -32.17 7.48
CA PRO A 6 51.66 -30.84 7.69
C PRO A 6 50.74 -29.58 7.58
N ARG A 7 51.36 -28.38 7.56
CA ARG A 7 50.84 -27.01 7.81
C ARG A 7 50.60 -26.13 6.54
N HIS A 8 49.84 -25.03 6.75
CA HIS A 8 49.87 -23.64 6.16
C HIS A 8 49.21 -23.37 4.77
N PRO A 9 48.92 -22.10 4.34
CA PRO A 9 48.36 -20.88 5.01
C PRO A 9 47.39 -20.02 4.11
N THR A 10 46.96 -18.82 4.60
CA THR A 10 46.41 -17.61 3.87
C THR A 10 45.02 -17.72 3.20
N SER A 11 44.10 -16.74 3.13
CA SER A 11 44.07 -15.27 3.23
C SER A 11 42.62 -14.77 3.46
N GLY A 12 42.44 -13.56 4.02
CA GLY A 12 41.14 -12.93 4.38
C GLY A 12 40.19 -12.55 3.22
N PRO A 13 39.15 -11.70 3.43
CA PRO A 13 39.26 -10.43 4.16
C PRO A 13 38.18 -10.17 5.24
N THR A 14 38.64 -9.47 6.28
CA THR A 14 37.89 -8.50 7.09
C THR A 14 37.67 -7.20 6.31
N THR A 15 36.49 -6.60 6.48
CA THR A 15 36.06 -5.18 6.34
C THR A 15 34.71 -5.17 5.63
N GLY A 16 33.66 -4.50 6.07
CA GLY A 16 33.52 -3.47 7.09
C GLY A 16 32.09 -2.94 6.97
N ASP A 17 31.64 -2.31 8.05
CA ASP A 17 30.46 -1.46 8.10
C ASP A 17 30.26 -0.62 6.85
N GLY A 18 29.00 -0.50 6.44
CA GLY A 18 28.60 0.34 5.34
C GLY A 18 27.10 0.27 5.12
N GLY A 19 26.34 0.85 6.03
CA GLY A 19 24.93 1.19 5.81
C GLY A 19 24.79 1.99 4.53
N GLY A 20 24.43 1.31 3.44
CA GLY A 20 24.14 1.89 2.15
C GLY A 20 22.65 2.10 2.01
N ALA A 21 22.13 3.20 2.58
CA ALA A 21 20.91 3.83 2.07
C ALA A 21 21.19 4.28 0.64
N GLY A 22 21.03 3.35 -0.31
CA GLY A 22 21.17 3.60 -1.74
C GLY A 22 20.00 4.44 -2.23
N TRP A 23 20.11 5.76 -2.07
CA TRP A 23 19.29 6.70 -2.82
C TRP A 23 19.62 6.53 -4.30
N VAL A 24 18.70 5.92 -5.05
CA VAL A 24 18.75 5.94 -6.51
C VAL A 24 18.40 7.36 -6.95
N THR A 25 19.39 8.25 -6.96
CA THR A 25 19.32 9.53 -7.66
C THR A 25 19.95 9.36 -9.03
N GLY A 26 19.11 9.14 -10.04
CA GLY A 26 19.50 9.14 -11.44
C GLY A 26 18.40 9.76 -12.30
N ALA A 27 18.75 10.87 -12.95
CA ALA A 27 18.00 11.60 -13.99
C ALA A 27 16.77 12.42 -13.56
N ARG A 28 16.95 13.75 -13.43
CA ARG A 28 15.95 14.85 -13.55
C ARG A 28 14.48 14.51 -13.22
N GLY A 29 14.24 13.88 -12.08
CA GLY A 29 12.90 13.63 -11.54
C GLY A 29 12.76 14.36 -10.21
N LEU A 30 11.62 15.00 -9.99
CA LEU A 30 11.16 15.34 -8.64
C LEU A 30 11.48 14.17 -7.70
N SER A 31 12.03 14.43 -6.51
CA SER A 31 12.28 13.36 -5.54
C SER A 31 10.99 12.55 -5.37
N TRP A 32 11.08 11.23 -5.18
CA TRP A 32 9.87 10.41 -4.96
C TRP A 32 8.99 10.95 -3.83
N VAL A 33 9.60 11.62 -2.85
CA VAL A 33 8.93 12.37 -1.78
C VAL A 33 8.15 13.56 -2.35
N ALA A 34 8.73 14.35 -3.25
CA ALA A 34 8.07 15.47 -3.91
C ALA A 34 6.95 15.03 -4.88
N VAL A 35 7.12 13.94 -5.62
CA VAL A 35 6.05 13.35 -6.46
C VAL A 35 4.89 12.84 -5.59
N HIS A 36 5.22 12.17 -4.49
CA HIS A 36 4.25 11.73 -3.48
C HIS A 36 3.47 12.92 -2.90
N GLU A 37 4.17 13.99 -2.54
CA GLU A 37 3.56 15.20 -2.00
C GLU A 37 2.66 15.87 -3.03
N LEU A 38 3.08 15.96 -4.30
CA LEU A 38 2.29 16.56 -5.38
C LEU A 38 1.02 15.76 -5.71
N LEU A 39 1.12 14.44 -5.82
CA LEU A 39 -0.02 13.57 -6.13
C LEU A 39 -1.03 13.52 -4.96
N SER A 40 -0.52 13.62 -3.72
CA SER A 40 -1.37 13.65 -2.53
C SER A 40 -2.03 15.00 -2.27
N LYS A 41 -1.58 16.10 -2.91
CA LYS A 41 -2.14 17.45 -2.71
C LYS A 41 -3.54 17.64 -3.27
N HIS A 42 -3.93 16.85 -4.28
CA HIS A 42 -5.22 17.01 -4.96
C HIS A 42 -5.94 15.67 -5.17
N PRO A 43 -6.37 14.99 -4.10
CA PRO A 43 -7.07 13.71 -4.21
C PRO A 43 -8.46 13.84 -4.84
N ARG A 44 -9.16 14.99 -4.72
CA ARG A 44 -10.53 15.18 -5.24
C ARG A 44 -10.66 14.97 -6.76
N PRO A 45 -9.83 15.60 -7.62
CA PRO A 45 -9.81 15.28 -9.05
C PRO A 45 -9.55 13.80 -9.35
N MET A 46 -8.63 13.17 -8.61
CA MET A 46 -8.31 11.75 -8.80
C MET A 46 -9.49 10.85 -8.44
N ILE A 47 -10.17 11.12 -7.32
CA ILE A 47 -11.38 10.40 -6.91
C ILE A 47 -12.43 10.49 -8.01
N LYS A 48 -12.69 11.69 -8.55
CA LYS A 48 -13.65 11.89 -9.65
C LYS A 48 -13.27 11.09 -10.90
N CYS A 49 -11.99 11.06 -11.24
CA CYS A 49 -11.48 10.28 -12.37
C CYS A 49 -11.69 8.76 -12.14
N SER A 50 -11.26 8.24 -10.98
CA SER A 50 -11.40 6.83 -10.63
C SER A 50 -12.87 6.39 -10.61
N THR A 51 -13.78 7.21 -10.08
CA THR A 51 -15.22 6.90 -10.13
C THR A 51 -15.77 6.88 -11.56
N ASN A 52 -15.34 7.80 -12.42
CA ASN A 52 -15.78 7.85 -13.81
C ASN A 52 -15.24 6.68 -14.65
N LEU A 53 -14.07 6.15 -14.30
CA LEU A 53 -13.48 4.97 -14.92
C LEU A 53 -14.03 3.64 -14.36
N GLY A 54 -14.92 3.68 -13.36
CA GLY A 54 -15.43 2.48 -12.68
C GLY A 54 -14.42 1.81 -11.73
N CYS A 55 -13.31 2.48 -11.39
CA CYS A 55 -12.29 1.99 -10.47
C CYS A 55 -12.65 2.35 -9.01
N HIS A 56 -13.70 1.72 -8.49
CA HIS A 56 -14.32 2.09 -7.22
C HIS A 56 -13.44 1.88 -5.98
N MET A 57 -12.60 0.84 -5.94
CA MET A 57 -11.65 0.62 -4.85
C MET A 57 -10.50 1.64 -4.88
N GLN A 58 -10.04 2.06 -6.07
CA GLN A 58 -9.06 3.16 -6.16
C GLN A 58 -9.66 4.45 -5.59
N ALA A 59 -10.90 4.78 -5.97
CA ALA A 59 -11.61 5.93 -5.41
C ALA A 59 -11.78 5.82 -3.88
N THR A 60 -12.06 4.62 -3.37
CA THR A 60 -12.15 4.34 -1.93
C THR A 60 -10.83 4.60 -1.22
N VAL A 61 -9.71 4.09 -1.75
CA VAL A 61 -8.38 4.32 -1.16
C VAL A 61 -8.05 5.82 -1.16
N LEU A 62 -8.36 6.53 -2.26
CA LEU A 62 -8.15 7.97 -2.40
C LEU A 62 -9.01 8.81 -1.44
N CYS A 63 -10.17 8.33 -1.00
CA CYS A 63 -10.97 9.06 0.01
C CYS A 63 -10.21 9.23 1.34
N GLN A 64 -9.30 8.31 1.68
CA GLN A 64 -8.47 8.43 2.87
C GLN A 64 -7.37 9.51 2.73
N PHE A 65 -7.07 9.99 1.51
CA PHE A 65 -6.07 11.04 1.28
C PHE A 65 -6.58 12.45 1.61
N LEU A 66 -7.89 12.60 1.81
CA LEU A 66 -8.50 13.85 2.25
C LEU A 66 -8.15 14.14 3.71
N ASP A 67 -8.17 15.42 4.09
CA ASP A 67 -7.98 15.83 5.50
C ASP A 67 -9.07 15.21 6.40
N GLU A 68 -10.30 15.17 5.88
CA GLU A 68 -11.42 14.43 6.44
C GLU A 68 -11.90 13.36 5.45
N ILE A 69 -11.97 12.12 5.90
CA ILE A 69 -12.37 10.99 5.07
C ILE A 69 -13.85 11.12 4.69
N ASP A 70 -14.12 11.13 3.38
CA ASP A 70 -15.48 11.09 2.85
C ASP A 70 -16.03 9.65 2.88
N TYR A 71 -16.50 9.22 4.05
CA TYR A 71 -17.09 7.89 4.23
C TYR A 71 -18.33 7.66 3.37
N SER A 72 -19.09 8.71 3.09
CA SER A 72 -20.31 8.60 2.27
C SER A 72 -19.96 8.18 0.85
N LEU A 73 -18.94 8.80 0.26
CA LEU A 73 -18.44 8.43 -1.06
C LEU A 73 -17.71 7.08 -1.05
N ALA A 74 -16.88 6.82 -0.02
CA ALA A 74 -16.16 5.55 0.10
C ALA A 74 -17.13 4.35 0.17
N PHE A 75 -18.13 4.40 1.05
CA PHE A 75 -19.12 3.33 1.18
C PHE A 75 -19.99 3.17 -0.06
N LYS A 76 -20.31 4.28 -0.74
CA LYS A 76 -20.99 4.22 -2.04
C LYS A 76 -20.13 3.48 -3.06
N CYS A 77 -18.84 3.83 -3.19
CA CYS A 77 -17.92 3.16 -4.11
C CYS A 77 -17.79 1.66 -3.81
N ILE A 78 -17.59 1.28 -2.54
CA ILE A 78 -17.47 -0.13 -2.13
C ILE A 78 -18.76 -0.91 -2.40
N SER A 79 -19.92 -0.26 -2.26
CA SER A 79 -21.24 -0.89 -2.45
C SER A 79 -21.67 -0.95 -3.91
N GLU A 80 -21.06 -0.13 -4.77
CA GLU A 80 -21.37 -0.10 -6.20
C GLU A 80 -21.18 -1.52 -6.77
N LYS A 81 -22.18 -2.01 -7.50
CA LYS A 81 -22.11 -3.36 -8.06
C LYS A 81 -20.91 -3.38 -8.99
N SER A 82 -19.91 -4.20 -8.64
CA SER A 82 -18.75 -4.54 -9.47
C SER A 82 -19.20 -5.11 -10.80
N ALA A 83 -19.70 -4.26 -11.71
CA ALA A 83 -20.03 -4.61 -13.08
C ALA A 83 -18.76 -4.75 -13.92
N THR A 84 -17.62 -4.30 -13.39
CA THR A 84 -16.34 -4.34 -14.08
C THR A 84 -15.28 -4.98 -13.18
N PHE A 85 -14.69 -6.06 -13.68
CA PHE A 85 -13.52 -6.78 -13.18
C PHE A 85 -12.23 -5.92 -13.15
N THR A 86 -12.34 -4.60 -13.34
CA THR A 86 -11.24 -3.71 -13.72
C THR A 86 -10.41 -3.20 -12.55
N ASP A 87 -10.94 -3.20 -11.34
CA ASP A 87 -10.18 -2.83 -10.16
C ASP A 87 -9.82 -4.12 -9.43
N ALA A 88 -8.52 -4.36 -9.26
CA ALA A 88 -8.00 -5.48 -8.50
C ALA A 88 -8.28 -5.26 -7.00
N ILE A 89 -9.55 -5.37 -6.60
CA ILE A 89 -10.05 -5.04 -5.26
C ILE A 89 -9.18 -5.68 -4.18
N ASP A 90 -8.85 -6.96 -4.38
CA ASP A 90 -8.07 -7.77 -3.44
C ASP A 90 -6.62 -7.26 -3.26
N THR A 91 -6.05 -6.60 -4.28
CA THR A 91 -4.73 -5.96 -4.23
C THR A 91 -4.74 -4.72 -3.35
N TYR A 92 -5.85 -3.97 -3.36
CA TYR A 92 -5.96 -2.66 -2.72
C TYR A 92 -6.36 -2.71 -1.24
N TYR A 93 -6.81 -3.83 -0.67
CA TYR A 93 -7.06 -3.93 0.78
C TYR A 93 -5.83 -3.56 1.61
N SER A 94 -4.63 -3.93 1.13
CA SER A 94 -3.37 -3.60 1.77
C SER A 94 -3.01 -2.11 1.75
N CYS A 95 -3.80 -1.29 1.05
CA CYS A 95 -3.66 0.16 0.96
C CYS A 95 -4.68 0.92 1.81
N ILE A 96 -5.58 0.23 2.52
CA ILE A 96 -6.58 0.85 3.40
C ILE A 96 -6.03 0.92 4.82
N TRP A 97 -5.88 2.10 5.42
CA TRP A 97 -5.45 2.25 6.82
C TRP A 97 -6.62 2.61 7.75
N ASP A 98 -7.74 3.04 7.19
CA ASP A 98 -8.93 3.36 7.98
C ASP A 98 -9.68 2.08 8.39
N VAL A 99 -9.83 1.89 9.70
CA VAL A 99 -10.45 0.70 10.29
C VAL A 99 -11.94 0.64 9.98
N THR A 100 -12.63 1.78 9.93
CA THR A 100 -14.06 1.84 9.63
C THR A 100 -14.35 1.39 8.20
N ILE A 101 -13.50 1.77 7.24
CA ILE A 101 -13.59 1.28 5.86
C ILE A 101 -13.33 -0.23 5.79
N LEU A 102 -12.31 -0.75 6.48
CA LEU A 102 -12.05 -2.20 6.54
C LEU A 102 -13.24 -2.97 7.13
N GLU A 103 -13.81 -2.48 8.22
CA GLU A 103 -14.99 -3.08 8.87
C GLU A 103 -16.19 -3.10 7.91
N PHE A 104 -16.42 -2.01 7.18
CA PHE A 104 -17.48 -1.95 6.18
C PHE A 104 -17.29 -3.00 5.08
N ILE A 105 -16.07 -3.16 4.56
CA ILE A 105 -15.73 -4.17 3.54
C ILE A 105 -15.93 -5.59 4.09
N ILE A 106 -15.49 -5.87 5.31
CA ILE A 106 -15.70 -7.17 5.99
C ILE A 106 -17.19 -7.50 6.06
N ASN A 107 -18.01 -6.53 6.47
CA ASN A 107 -19.46 -6.69 6.56
C ASN A 107 -20.10 -6.92 5.19
N LEU A 108 -19.60 -6.25 4.14
CA LEU A 108 -20.08 -6.46 2.77
C LEU A 108 -19.77 -7.87 2.27
N HIS A 109 -18.53 -8.35 2.44
CA HIS A 109 -18.16 -9.72 2.05
C HIS A 109 -18.92 -10.78 2.84
N ALA A 110 -19.19 -10.53 4.14
CA ALA A 110 -20.02 -11.42 4.95
C ALA A 110 -21.45 -11.53 4.38
N LYS A 111 -22.07 -10.39 4.01
CA LYS A 111 -23.41 -10.37 3.39
C LYS A 111 -23.45 -11.08 2.03
N LYS A 112 -22.35 -11.05 1.27
CA LYS A 112 -22.20 -11.71 -0.04
C LYS A 112 -21.77 -13.17 0.05
N ASN A 113 -21.55 -13.71 1.26
CA ASN A 113 -20.95 -15.04 1.49
C ASN A 113 -19.55 -15.23 0.87
N GLU A 114 -18.79 -14.13 0.70
CA GLU A 114 -17.43 -14.14 0.15
C GLU A 114 -16.40 -14.42 1.28
N HIS A 115 -16.41 -15.63 1.84
CA HIS A 115 -15.62 -15.98 3.03
C HIS A 115 -14.11 -15.74 2.88
N THR A 116 -13.52 -16.12 1.74
CA THR A 116 -12.08 -15.96 1.49
C THR A 116 -11.66 -14.49 1.54
N ARG A 117 -12.41 -13.62 0.84
CA ARG A 117 -12.16 -12.17 0.85
C ARG A 117 -12.36 -11.56 2.22
N LYS A 118 -13.41 -11.97 2.93
CA LYS A 118 -13.64 -11.56 4.32
C LYS A 118 -12.42 -11.84 5.20
N LEU A 119 -11.88 -13.06 5.14
CA LEU A 119 -10.69 -13.44 5.92
C LEU A 119 -9.44 -12.67 5.51
N GLN A 120 -9.28 -12.39 4.22
CA GLN A 120 -8.18 -11.56 3.72
C GLN A 120 -8.23 -10.13 4.30
N VAL A 121 -9.40 -9.50 4.33
CA VAL A 121 -9.54 -8.15 4.91
C VAL A 121 -9.34 -8.17 6.43
N ILE A 122 -9.86 -9.17 7.13
CA ILE A 122 -9.60 -9.38 8.57
C ILE A 122 -8.09 -9.46 8.85
N SER A 123 -7.34 -10.17 8.00
CA SER A 123 -5.88 -10.27 8.13
C SER A 123 -5.16 -8.92 7.97
N TYR A 124 -5.70 -7.97 7.21
CA TYR A 124 -5.13 -6.63 7.10
C TYR A 124 -5.50 -5.77 8.30
N MET A 125 -6.75 -5.85 8.76
CA MET A 125 -7.23 -5.11 9.93
C MET A 125 -6.54 -5.54 11.23
N SER A 126 -6.11 -6.81 11.32
CA SER A 126 -5.39 -7.33 12.49
C SER A 126 -3.91 -6.95 12.56
N GLN A 127 -3.38 -6.22 11.57
CA GLN A 127 -1.99 -5.78 11.57
C GLN A 127 -1.75 -4.74 12.68
N LEU A 128 -0.67 -4.92 13.43
CA LEU A 128 -0.36 -4.11 14.62
C LEU A 128 -0.26 -2.61 14.32
N GLU A 129 0.18 -2.23 13.12
CA GLU A 129 0.27 -0.84 12.66
C GLU A 129 -1.09 -0.13 12.58
N LEU A 130 -2.20 -0.87 12.45
CA LEU A 130 -3.56 -0.33 12.40
C LEU A 130 -4.29 -0.38 13.74
N ASN A 131 -3.62 -0.73 14.83
CA ASN A 131 -4.25 -0.77 16.13
C ASN A 131 -4.78 0.62 16.52
N ALA A 132 -6.07 0.72 16.83
CA ALA A 132 -6.71 2.00 17.18
C ALA A 132 -6.08 2.68 18.40
N ASN A 133 -5.44 1.91 19.28
CA ASN A 133 -4.74 2.39 20.47
C ASN A 133 -3.32 2.90 20.20
N ASN A 134 -2.83 2.77 18.96
CA ASN A 134 -1.54 3.35 18.58
C ASN A 134 -1.57 4.88 18.73
N ASN A 135 -0.39 5.46 18.98
CA ASN A 135 -0.25 6.91 18.96
C ASN A 135 -0.38 7.48 17.54
N GLU A 136 -0.54 8.80 17.44
CA GLU A 136 -0.73 9.48 16.16
C GLU A 136 0.48 9.38 15.22
N GLU A 137 1.68 9.18 15.77
CA GLU A 137 2.88 8.99 14.98
C GLU A 137 2.87 7.65 14.22
N ILE A 138 2.58 6.55 14.92
CA ILE A 138 2.46 5.22 14.32
C ILE A 138 1.31 5.18 13.31
N LYS A 139 0.15 5.77 13.65
CA LYS A 139 -0.99 5.87 12.71
C LYS A 139 -0.60 6.63 11.44
N ARG A 140 0.12 7.74 11.58
CA ARG A 140 0.61 8.54 10.45
C ARG A 140 1.61 7.76 9.60
N GLU A 141 2.52 7.02 10.22
CA GLU A 141 3.50 6.19 9.50
C GLU A 141 2.81 5.05 8.74
N ALA A 142 1.87 4.35 9.37
CA ALA A 142 1.07 3.31 8.74
C ALA A 142 0.29 3.85 7.52
N ALA A 143 -0.35 5.01 7.68
CA ALA A 143 -1.04 5.69 6.59
C ALA A 143 -0.07 6.06 5.46
N ASN A 144 1.09 6.64 5.76
CA ASN A 144 2.09 7.02 4.75
C ASN A 144 2.64 5.82 3.98
N ASN A 145 2.94 4.71 4.67
CA ASN A 145 3.41 3.48 4.03
C ASN A 145 2.38 2.93 3.05
N ARG A 146 1.09 2.93 3.43
CA ARG A 146 -0.01 2.45 2.60
C ARG A 146 -0.35 3.42 1.45
N LYS A 147 -0.29 4.74 1.67
CA LYS A 147 -0.36 5.77 0.62
C LYS A 147 0.71 5.53 -0.44
N MET A 148 1.95 5.34 -0.01
CA MET A 148 3.08 5.11 -0.90
C MET A 148 2.92 3.80 -1.69
N LYS A 149 2.43 2.74 -1.04
CA LYS A 149 2.13 1.47 -1.71
C LYS A 149 1.08 1.65 -2.81
N PHE A 150 0.01 2.39 -2.51
CA PHE A 150 -1.06 2.69 -3.46
C PHE A 150 -0.56 3.52 -4.66
N LEU A 151 0.15 4.61 -4.42
CA LEU A 151 0.67 5.46 -5.50
C LEU A 151 1.65 4.71 -6.41
N ARG A 152 2.47 3.81 -5.85
CA ARG A 152 3.33 2.92 -6.65
C ARG A 152 2.50 1.95 -7.50
N ALA A 153 1.42 1.39 -6.97
CA ALA A 153 0.53 0.52 -7.74
C ALA A 153 -0.14 1.29 -8.89
N LEU A 154 -0.64 2.50 -8.64
CA LEU A 154 -1.19 3.37 -9.68
C LEU A 154 -0.16 3.74 -10.75
N ALA A 155 1.06 4.14 -10.35
CA ALA A 155 2.12 4.48 -11.28
C ALA A 155 2.45 3.28 -12.19
N LYS A 156 2.53 2.07 -11.63
CA LYS A 156 2.73 0.85 -12.44
C LYS A 156 1.57 0.59 -13.39
N GLN A 157 0.34 0.75 -12.92
CA GLN A 157 -0.86 0.50 -13.73
C GLN A 157 -1.01 1.51 -14.89
N TYR A 158 -0.71 2.79 -14.68
CA TYR A 158 -1.00 3.82 -15.69
C TYR A 158 0.21 4.34 -16.46
N MET A 159 1.42 4.26 -15.90
CA MET A 159 2.63 4.82 -16.54
C MET A 159 3.53 3.75 -17.18
N LEU A 160 3.45 2.49 -16.71
CA LEU A 160 4.29 1.40 -17.25
C LEU A 160 3.54 0.48 -18.23
N GLN A 161 2.27 0.78 -18.54
CA GLN A 161 1.47 -0.02 -19.46
C GLN A 161 1.65 0.42 -20.93
N GLU A 162 2.50 1.41 -21.22
CA GLU A 162 2.88 1.88 -22.57
C GLU A 162 4.31 1.47 -22.99
N MET A 163 4.86 0.37 -22.46
CA MET A 163 6.12 -0.21 -22.95
C MET A 163 5.98 -1.65 -23.40
#